data_AF-A0A0E9WWN7-F1
#
_entry.id   AF-A0A0E9WWN7-F1
#
_cell.length_a   1.000
_cell.length_b   1.000
_cell.length_c   1.000
_cell.angle_alpha   90.00
_cell.angle_beta   90.00
_cell.angle_gamma   90.00
#
_symmetry.space_group_name_H-M   'P 1'
#
loop_
_entity.id
_entity.type
_entity.pdbx_description
1 polymer ?
#
loop_
_entity_poly.entity_id
_entity_poly.type
_entity_poly.pdbx_seq_one_letter_code
_entity_poly.pdbx_strand_id
1 'polypeptide(L)'
;MLFSSNFVLNGCDDVNSMILYPWVHQFSNNKRSADQTRPVTFPDVNPQSLPPNSDFSMVAGDFQEVYTEPNTWDCVTTCFFIDTAHNVIDYIETIWNILKPGGVWINLGPLLYHFENMANELSVELSYEDIKAVILKYGFQMEVERESVPTTYTENERSMLKYLYDCVFFVARKPAHLFSNGFQEADVCQFEESQQNEKNDDMT
;
A
#
# COMPACT_ATOMS: atom_id res chain seq x y z
N MET A 1 -3.68 -8.16 14.49
CA MET A 1 -4.74 -7.28 13.94
C MET A 1 -6.09 -7.98 13.86
N LEU A 2 -6.22 -9.13 13.18
CA LEU A 2 -7.52 -9.79 12.90
C LEU A 2 -8.42 -10.07 14.12
N PHE A 3 -7.88 -10.60 15.22
CA PHE A 3 -8.71 -10.85 16.41
C PHE A 3 -9.26 -9.56 17.02
N SER A 4 -8.41 -8.53 17.16
CA SER A 4 -8.80 -7.24 17.70
C SER A 4 -9.81 -6.51 16.81
N SER A 5 -9.62 -6.55 15.49
CA SER A 5 -10.57 -5.92 14.56
C SER A 5 -11.92 -6.64 14.56
N ASN A 6 -11.95 -7.98 14.54
CA ASN A 6 -13.20 -8.73 14.65
C ASN A 6 -13.93 -8.41 15.97
N PHE A 7 -13.21 -8.31 17.09
CA PHE A 7 -13.78 -7.92 18.37
C PHE A 7 -14.38 -6.50 18.33
N VAL A 8 -13.64 -5.51 17.84
CA VAL A 8 -14.14 -4.13 17.76
C VAL A 8 -15.31 -4.01 16.80
N LEU A 9 -15.18 -4.55 15.60
CA LEU A 9 -16.18 -4.37 14.54
C LEU A 9 -17.46 -5.15 14.81
N ASN A 10 -17.37 -6.36 15.38
CA ASN A 10 -18.51 -7.28 15.52
C ASN A 10 -18.94 -7.54 16.97
N GLY A 11 -18.23 -6.99 17.95
CA GLY A 11 -18.49 -7.24 19.38
C GLY A 11 -18.56 -6.00 20.26
N CYS A 12 -18.35 -4.80 19.71
CA CYS A 12 -18.52 -3.54 20.44
C CYS A 12 -19.68 -2.74 19.85
N ASP A 13 -20.82 -2.73 20.54
CA ASP A 13 -22.05 -2.07 20.05
C ASP A 13 -22.26 -0.67 20.65
N ASP A 14 -21.58 -0.35 21.75
CA ASP A 14 -21.73 0.89 22.50
C ASP A 14 -20.46 1.75 22.45
N VAL A 15 -20.65 3.05 22.22
CA VAL A 15 -19.56 4.04 22.18
C VAL A 15 -18.89 4.15 23.56
N ASN A 16 -17.56 4.13 23.58
CA ASN A 16 -16.71 4.24 24.77
C ASN A 16 -17.01 3.19 25.86
N SER A 17 -17.57 2.04 25.49
CA SER A 17 -17.94 0.96 26.41
C SER A 17 -16.76 0.14 26.93
N MET A 18 -15.65 0.13 26.20
CA MET A 18 -14.45 -0.63 26.54
C MET A 18 -13.36 0.29 27.08
N ILE A 19 -12.53 -0.24 27.99
CA ILE A 19 -11.40 0.47 28.59
C ILE A 19 -10.13 -0.35 28.43
N LEU A 20 -9.04 0.27 27.97
CA LEU A 20 -7.69 -0.31 28.02
C LEU A 20 -6.68 0.67 28.63
N TYR A 21 -5.53 0.13 29.02
CA TYR A 21 -4.43 0.89 29.61
C TYR A 21 -3.16 0.74 28.75
N PRO A 22 -3.08 1.41 27.59
CA PRO A 22 -2.05 1.14 26.60
C PRO A 22 -0.65 1.56 27.07
N TRP A 23 -0.53 2.42 28.07
CA TRP A 23 0.75 3.02 28.46
C TRP A 23 1.47 2.29 29.60
N VAL A 24 0.86 1.25 30.17
CA VAL A 24 1.37 0.60 31.40
C VAL A 24 2.75 -0.02 31.25
N HIS A 25 3.13 -0.40 30.02
CA HIS A 25 4.43 -0.98 29.72
C HIS A 25 5.54 0.06 29.53
N GLN A 26 5.22 1.35 29.44
CA GLN A 26 6.19 2.43 29.27
C GLN A 26 6.65 2.96 30.64
N PHE A 27 7.81 2.51 31.13
CA PHE A 27 8.37 2.97 32.43
C PHE A 27 9.22 4.23 32.31
N SER A 28 9.86 4.45 31.16
CA SER A 28 10.69 5.62 30.88
C SER A 28 9.88 6.78 30.30
N ASN A 29 10.44 7.99 30.37
CA ASN A 29 9.86 9.19 29.76
C ASN A 29 8.46 9.59 30.27
N ASN A 30 8.12 9.22 31.50
CA ASN A 30 6.87 9.63 32.16
C ASN A 30 7.09 10.92 32.95
N LYS A 31 6.30 11.97 32.67
CA LYS A 31 6.33 13.22 33.46
C LYS A 31 5.66 13.04 34.82
N ARG A 32 4.64 12.19 34.90
CA ARG A 32 3.91 11.85 36.13
C ARG A 32 3.65 10.34 36.17
N SER A 33 3.71 9.73 37.35
CA SER A 33 3.41 8.29 37.50
C SER A 33 1.99 7.94 37.04
N ALA A 34 1.02 8.85 37.22
CA ALA A 34 -0.36 8.67 36.75
C ALA A 34 -0.51 8.63 35.23
N ASP A 35 0.49 9.09 34.45
CA ASP A 35 0.42 9.05 32.99
C ASP A 35 0.60 7.62 32.44
N GLN A 36 1.32 6.76 33.17
CA GLN A 36 1.56 5.36 32.81
C GLN A 36 0.29 4.50 32.96
N THR A 37 -0.53 4.76 33.97
CA THR A 37 -1.73 3.97 34.29
C THR A 37 -3.03 4.64 33.86
N ARG A 38 -2.97 5.67 33.01
CA ARG A 38 -4.19 6.34 32.53
C ARG A 38 -4.98 5.43 31.58
N PRO A 39 -6.31 5.38 31.71
CA PRO A 39 -7.16 4.62 30.80
C PRO A 39 -7.35 5.35 29.47
N VAL A 40 -7.73 4.60 28.43
CA VAL A 40 -8.40 5.12 27.24
C VAL A 40 -9.66 4.30 26.98
N THR A 41 -10.68 4.92 26.42
CA THR A 41 -11.97 4.28 26.09
C THR A 41 -12.12 4.06 24.59
N PHE A 42 -12.85 3.02 24.19
CA PHE A 42 -13.15 2.70 22.79
C PHE A 42 -14.44 1.86 22.69
N PRO A 43 -15.03 1.68 21.49
CA PRO A 43 -14.81 2.47 20.28
C PRO A 43 -15.42 3.87 20.41
N ASP A 44 -14.80 4.90 19.83
CA ASP A 44 -15.28 6.29 19.87
C ASP A 44 -16.50 6.56 18.96
N VAL A 45 -16.76 5.64 18.03
CA VAL A 45 -17.94 5.58 17.17
C VAL A 45 -18.56 4.18 17.26
N ASN A 46 -19.86 4.05 16.97
CA ASN A 46 -20.50 2.73 16.89
C ASN A 46 -20.13 2.06 15.56
N PRO A 47 -19.38 0.94 15.55
CA PRO A 47 -19.00 0.25 14.32
C PRO A 47 -20.19 -0.28 13.50
N GLN A 48 -21.34 -0.49 14.15
CA GLN A 48 -22.58 -0.98 13.53
C GLN A 48 -23.43 0.14 12.91
N SER A 49 -23.04 1.41 13.04
CA SER A 49 -23.80 2.54 12.48
C SER A 49 -23.56 2.77 10.98
N LEU A 50 -23.22 1.73 10.23
CA LEU A 50 -23.05 1.82 8.78
C LEU A 50 -24.40 2.06 8.09
N PRO A 51 -24.46 2.88 7.03
CA PRO A 51 -25.64 3.00 6.19
C PRO A 51 -26.14 1.63 5.67
N PRO A 52 -27.46 1.44 5.45
CA PRO A 52 -28.02 0.16 5.02
C PRO A 52 -27.46 -0.42 3.71
N ASN A 53 -26.90 0.42 2.84
CA ASN A 53 -26.33 0.04 1.55
C ASN A 53 -24.80 0.01 1.56
N SER A 54 -24.16 -0.01 2.74
CA SER A 54 -22.71 -0.13 2.87
C SER A 54 -22.26 -1.56 2.59
N ASP A 55 -21.23 -1.68 1.76
CA ASP A 55 -20.53 -2.94 1.50
C ASP A 55 -19.13 -2.86 2.10
N PHE A 56 -19.01 -3.32 3.35
CA PHE A 56 -17.76 -3.29 4.12
C PHE A 56 -17.37 -4.70 4.51
N SER A 57 -16.13 -5.08 4.19
CA SER A 57 -15.61 -6.42 4.45
C SER A 57 -14.14 -6.36 4.88
N MET A 58 -13.65 -7.44 5.50
CA MET A 58 -12.26 -7.60 5.89
C MET A 58 -11.82 -9.03 5.57
N VAL A 59 -10.63 -9.17 4.98
CA VAL A 59 -10.07 -10.47 4.57
C VAL A 59 -8.83 -10.78 5.40
N ALA A 60 -8.65 -12.06 5.72
CA ALA A 60 -7.47 -12.58 6.40
C ALA A 60 -6.54 -13.27 5.40
N GLY A 61 -5.28 -12.86 5.36
CA GLY A 61 -4.24 -13.48 4.53
C GLY A 61 -3.15 -12.49 4.16
N ASP A 62 -2.13 -12.98 3.46
CA ASP A 62 -1.11 -12.13 2.84
C ASP A 62 -1.75 -11.35 1.68
N PHE A 63 -1.44 -10.05 1.59
CA PHE A 63 -1.93 -9.17 0.53
C PHE A 63 -1.63 -9.72 -0.87
N GLN A 64 -0.41 -10.24 -1.09
CA GLN A 64 0.01 -10.75 -2.39
C GLN A 64 -0.65 -12.08 -2.76
N GLU A 65 -0.94 -12.92 -1.76
CA GLU A 65 -1.57 -14.22 -1.99
C GLU A 65 -3.10 -14.12 -2.16
N VAL A 66 -3.72 -13.19 -1.43
CA VAL A 66 -5.18 -12.99 -1.46
C VAL A 66 -5.62 -12.27 -2.72
N TYR A 67 -4.92 -11.21 -3.12
CA TYR A 67 -5.34 -10.35 -4.23
C TYR A 67 -4.57 -10.67 -5.51
N THR A 68 -5.04 -11.68 -6.23
CA THR A 68 -4.42 -12.16 -7.48
C THR A 68 -5.24 -11.86 -8.74
N GLU A 69 -6.51 -11.51 -8.60
CA GLU A 69 -7.40 -11.23 -9.72
C GLU A 69 -7.06 -9.87 -10.37
N PRO A 70 -6.66 -9.85 -11.65
CA PRO A 70 -6.22 -8.62 -12.31
C PRO A 70 -7.39 -7.70 -12.66
N ASN A 71 -7.14 -6.40 -12.64
CA ASN A 71 -8.11 -5.37 -13.05
C ASN A 71 -9.44 -5.42 -12.27
N THR A 72 -9.36 -5.62 -10.96
CA THR A 72 -10.52 -5.81 -10.06
C THR A 72 -10.86 -4.55 -9.27
N TRP A 73 -9.86 -3.77 -8.87
CA TRP A 73 -10.04 -2.64 -7.95
C TRP A 73 -9.99 -1.30 -8.67
N ASP A 74 -10.96 -0.44 -8.37
CA ASP A 74 -10.95 0.95 -8.85
C ASP A 74 -9.95 1.82 -8.07
N CYS A 75 -9.72 1.48 -6.79
CA CYS A 75 -8.81 2.18 -5.91
C CYS A 75 -8.11 1.19 -4.95
N VAL A 76 -6.82 1.40 -4.71
CA VAL A 76 -6.06 0.77 -3.64
C VAL A 76 -5.48 1.86 -2.76
N THR A 77 -5.64 1.75 -1.45
CA THR A 77 -5.09 2.73 -0.49
C THR A 77 -4.18 2.04 0.51
N THR A 78 -2.93 2.50 0.60
CA THR A 78 -1.91 2.01 1.53
C THR A 78 -1.60 3.09 2.57
N CYS A 79 -1.64 2.75 3.85
CA CYS A 79 -1.36 3.68 4.94
C CYS A 79 -0.43 3.01 5.96
N PHE A 80 0.83 3.46 6.09
CA PHE A 80 1.87 2.81 6.90
C PHE A 80 1.98 1.30 6.59
N PHE A 81 2.10 0.98 5.29
CA PHE A 81 1.97 -0.40 4.80
C PHE A 81 3.10 -0.83 3.85
N ILE A 82 3.51 0.01 2.90
CA ILE A 82 4.43 -0.45 1.84
C ILE A 82 5.83 -0.83 2.35
N ASP A 83 6.21 -0.31 3.51
CA ASP A 83 7.44 -0.62 4.23
C ASP A 83 7.36 -1.92 5.05
N THR A 84 6.22 -2.61 5.04
CA THR A 84 6.10 -3.96 5.61
C THR A 84 6.46 -5.07 4.63
N ALA A 85 6.81 -4.75 3.37
CA ALA A 85 7.19 -5.73 2.37
C ALA A 85 8.59 -6.28 2.61
N HIS A 86 8.81 -7.57 2.32
CA HIS A 86 10.17 -8.10 2.11
C HIS A 86 10.83 -7.45 0.89
N ASN A 87 10.04 -7.23 -0.16
CA ASN A 87 10.45 -6.52 -1.36
C ASN A 87 9.30 -5.61 -1.82
N VAL A 88 9.47 -4.30 -1.66
CA VAL A 88 8.43 -3.30 -1.99
C VAL A 88 8.05 -3.31 -3.48
N ILE A 89 8.95 -3.79 -4.36
CA ILE A 89 8.66 -3.92 -5.79
C ILE A 89 7.52 -4.91 -6.02
N ASP A 90 7.45 -5.99 -5.23
CA ASP A 90 6.40 -7.01 -5.38
C ASP A 90 5.03 -6.47 -4.94
N TYR A 91 5.01 -5.56 -3.96
CA TYR A 91 3.81 -4.80 -3.60
C TYR A 91 3.38 -3.87 -4.75
N ILE A 92 4.31 -3.13 -5.35
CA ILE A 92 4.01 -2.26 -6.51
C ILE A 92 3.44 -3.07 -7.67
N GLU A 93 4.03 -4.23 -7.97
CA GLU A 93 3.55 -5.15 -9.00
C GLU A 93 2.13 -5.65 -8.71
N THR A 94 1.88 -6.09 -7.47
CA THR A 94 0.56 -6.57 -7.04
C THR A 94 -0.47 -5.46 -7.22
N ILE A 95 -0.19 -4.25 -6.73
CA ILE A 95 -1.08 -3.09 -6.85
C ILE A 95 -1.35 -2.76 -8.32
N TRP A 96 -0.32 -2.75 -9.18
CA TRP A 96 -0.49 -2.55 -10.62
C TRP A 96 -1.41 -3.60 -11.25
N ASN A 97 -1.20 -4.88 -10.92
CA ASN A 97 -1.95 -5.98 -11.52
C ASN A 97 -3.43 -5.93 -11.14
N ILE A 98 -3.73 -5.71 -9.85
CA ILE A 98 -5.10 -5.77 -9.34
C ILE A 98 -5.90 -4.50 -9.64
N LEU A 99 -5.26 -3.35 -9.91
CA LEU A 99 -5.95 -2.13 -10.31
C LEU A 99 -6.54 -2.25 -11.72
N LYS A 100 -7.78 -1.79 -11.89
CA LYS A 100 -8.38 -1.57 -13.22
C LYS A 100 -7.58 -0.55 -14.04
N PRO A 101 -7.62 -0.61 -15.37
CA PRO A 101 -7.20 0.53 -16.20
C PRO A 101 -7.97 1.78 -15.77
N GLY A 102 -7.24 2.87 -15.51
CA GLY A 102 -7.80 4.10 -14.94
C GLY A 102 -7.91 4.12 -13.42
N GLY A 103 -7.65 2.98 -12.74
CA GLY A 103 -7.68 2.85 -11.29
C GLY A 103 -6.56 3.61 -10.60
N VAL A 104 -6.74 3.86 -9.30
CA VAL A 104 -5.88 4.78 -8.53
C VAL A 104 -5.24 4.08 -7.34
N TRP A 105 -3.96 4.33 -7.13
CA TRP A 105 -3.25 3.99 -5.92
C TRP A 105 -3.00 5.25 -5.09
N ILE A 106 -3.45 5.24 -3.84
CA ILE A 106 -3.20 6.30 -2.86
C ILE A 106 -2.28 5.74 -1.78
N ASN A 107 -1.19 6.43 -1.46
CA ASN A 107 -0.27 6.04 -0.41
C ASN A 107 -0.04 7.17 0.59
N LEU A 108 0.05 6.83 1.88
CA LEU A 108 0.56 7.69 2.94
C LEU A 108 1.41 6.86 3.91
N GLY A 109 2.69 7.18 4.04
CA GLY A 109 3.51 6.50 5.05
C GLY A 109 4.98 6.91 5.03
N PRO A 110 5.73 6.48 6.05
CA PRO A 110 7.19 6.53 6.04
C PRO A 110 7.76 5.35 5.23
N LEU A 111 9.08 5.17 5.31
CA LEU A 111 9.80 4.01 4.81
C LEU A 111 10.63 3.38 5.94
N LEU A 112 9.95 2.87 6.96
CA LEU A 112 10.58 2.14 8.07
C LEU A 112 10.50 0.63 7.80
N TYR A 113 11.45 0.13 7.01
CA TYR A 113 11.43 -1.25 6.52
C TYR A 113 11.40 -2.28 7.65
N HIS A 114 10.31 -3.06 7.69
CA HIS A 114 10.01 -3.93 8.83
C HIS A 114 11.07 -5.00 9.08
N PHE A 115 11.66 -5.54 8.00
CA PHE A 115 12.62 -6.63 8.06
C PHE A 115 14.09 -6.16 8.05
N GLU A 116 14.32 -4.84 8.06
CA GLU A 116 15.66 -4.28 8.13
C GLU A 116 16.39 -4.82 9.38
N ASN A 117 17.63 -5.29 9.21
CA ASN A 117 18.45 -5.87 10.29
C ASN A 117 17.90 -7.16 10.95
N MET A 118 16.90 -7.84 10.36
CA MET A 118 16.46 -9.16 10.81
C MET A 118 17.30 -10.28 10.17
N ALA A 119 17.87 -11.15 11.00
CA ALA A 119 18.71 -12.24 10.51
C ALA A 119 17.88 -13.27 9.73
N ASN A 120 18.35 -13.63 8.53
CA ASN A 120 17.72 -14.58 7.61
C ASN A 120 16.39 -14.12 7.00
N GLU A 121 16.05 -12.83 7.09
CA GLU A 121 14.90 -12.26 6.39
C GLU A 121 15.38 -11.48 5.16
N LEU A 122 14.64 -11.59 4.05
CA LEU A 122 14.85 -10.72 2.90
C LEU A 122 14.25 -9.35 3.21
N SER A 123 14.99 -8.29 2.92
CA SER A 123 14.54 -6.91 3.02
C SER A 123 15.20 -6.11 1.90
N VAL A 124 14.38 -5.46 1.07
CA VAL A 124 14.84 -4.59 -0.03
C VAL A 124 14.48 -3.16 0.34
N GLU A 125 15.45 -2.46 0.94
CA GLU A 125 15.26 -1.08 1.40
C GLU A 125 15.54 -0.08 0.29
N LEU A 126 14.48 0.38 -0.38
CA LEU A 126 14.56 1.42 -1.40
C LEU A 126 14.36 2.81 -0.80
N SER A 127 15.06 3.80 -1.35
CA SER A 127 14.75 5.20 -1.08
C SER A 127 13.38 5.56 -1.70
N TYR A 128 12.77 6.66 -1.24
CA TYR A 128 11.54 7.14 -1.89
C TYR A 128 11.78 7.50 -3.37
N GLU A 129 12.96 8.03 -3.70
CA GLU A 129 13.36 8.31 -5.08
C GLU A 129 13.32 7.03 -5.94
N ASP A 130 13.88 5.93 -5.44
CA ASP A 130 13.90 4.65 -6.13
C ASP A 130 12.50 4.02 -6.22
N ILE A 131 11.69 4.10 -5.16
CA ILE A 131 10.28 3.67 -5.19
C ILE A 131 9.54 4.42 -6.30
N LYS A 132 9.65 5.75 -6.32
CA LYS A 132 9.03 6.60 -7.35
C LYS A 132 9.50 6.20 -8.75
N ALA A 133 10.80 5.94 -8.94
CA ALA A 133 11.34 5.49 -10.22
C ALA A 133 10.73 4.15 -10.66
N VAL A 134 10.55 3.19 -9.74
CA VAL A 134 9.88 1.91 -10.01
C VAL A 134 8.42 2.13 -10.37
N ILE A 135 7.69 2.95 -9.59
CA ILE A 135 6.28 3.30 -9.85
C ILE A 135 6.11 3.83 -11.28
N LEU A 136 6.95 4.79 -11.69
CA LEU A 136 6.94 5.37 -13.03
C LEU A 136 7.30 4.34 -14.10
N LYS A 137 8.25 3.44 -13.83
CA LYS A 137 8.70 2.41 -14.77
C LYS A 137 7.64 1.33 -15.01
N TYR A 138 6.82 0.99 -14.02
CA TYR A 138 5.64 0.13 -14.20
C TYR A 138 4.59 0.78 -15.11
N GLY A 139 4.57 2.11 -15.17
CA GLY A 139 3.67 2.89 -16.02
C GLY A 139 2.60 3.68 -15.27
N PHE A 140 2.69 3.77 -13.94
CA PHE A 140 1.83 4.67 -13.18
C PHE A 140 2.11 6.13 -13.53
N GLN A 141 1.06 6.94 -13.45
CA GLN A 141 1.12 8.39 -13.64
C GLN A 141 0.91 9.08 -12.29
N MET A 142 1.88 9.86 -11.83
CA MET A 142 1.76 10.61 -10.59
C MET A 142 0.78 11.78 -10.78
N GLU A 143 -0.28 11.83 -9.98
CA GLU A 143 -1.27 12.91 -9.99
C GLU A 143 -1.07 13.89 -8.83
N VAL A 144 -0.71 13.36 -7.66
CA VAL A 144 -0.45 14.15 -6.46
C VAL A 144 0.79 13.59 -5.79
N GLU A 145 1.62 14.48 -5.26
CA GLU A 145 2.81 14.14 -4.49
C GLU A 145 3.05 15.23 -3.44
N ARG A 146 3.27 14.80 -2.19
CA ARG A 146 3.67 15.64 -1.07
C ARG A 146 4.69 14.87 -0.25
N GLU A 147 5.94 15.28 -0.31
CA GLU A 147 7.05 14.55 0.32
C GLU A 147 7.13 14.75 1.84
N SER A 148 6.49 15.79 2.37
CA SER A 148 6.49 16.09 3.80
C SER A 148 5.08 16.22 4.34
N VAL A 149 4.61 15.15 4.97
CA VAL A 149 3.35 15.08 5.73
C VAL A 149 3.66 14.58 7.13
N PRO A 150 3.94 15.49 8.08
CA PRO A 150 4.28 15.12 9.45
C PRO A 150 3.12 14.42 10.16
N THR A 151 3.38 13.26 10.74
CA THR A 151 2.38 12.50 11.51
C THR A 151 3.05 11.62 12.57
N THR A 152 2.25 11.09 13.49
CA THR A 152 2.67 10.18 14.55
C THR A 152 2.01 8.82 14.38
N TYR A 153 2.56 7.78 15.02
CA TYR A 153 1.95 6.45 15.06
C TYR A 153 1.88 5.96 16.51
N THR A 154 0.67 5.59 16.97
CA THR A 154 0.37 5.12 18.34
C THR A 154 1.02 5.94 19.46
N GLU A 155 1.10 7.26 19.27
CA GLU A 155 1.90 8.15 20.13
C GLU A 155 1.30 8.33 21.52
N ASN A 156 2.19 8.40 22.52
CA ASN A 156 1.83 8.73 23.88
C ASN A 156 2.00 10.24 24.10
N GLU A 157 0.91 11.01 23.99
CA GLU A 157 0.93 12.48 24.05
C GLU A 157 1.62 13.05 25.30
N ARG A 158 1.64 12.29 26.40
CA ARG A 158 2.22 12.68 27.69
C ARG A 158 3.67 12.23 27.89
N SER A 159 4.21 11.42 26.97
CA SER A 159 5.60 10.99 26.97
C SER A 159 6.56 12.17 26.77
N MET A 160 7.75 12.08 27.37
CA MET A 160 8.87 12.98 27.10
C MET A 160 9.58 12.67 25.78
N LEU A 161 9.48 11.44 25.28
CA LEU A 161 10.02 11.00 23.99
C LEU A 161 8.87 10.72 23.03
N LYS A 162 8.94 11.29 21.83
CA LYS A 162 7.93 11.15 20.78
C LYS A 162 8.62 10.87 19.45
N TYR A 163 8.01 10.00 18.65
CA TYR A 163 8.42 9.75 17.27
C TYR A 163 7.51 10.53 16.33
N LEU A 164 8.12 11.20 15.36
CA LEU A 164 7.44 11.89 14.28
C LEU A 164 7.94 11.27 12.98
N TYR A 165 7.00 10.88 12.13
CA TYR A 165 7.28 10.45 10.78
C TYR A 165 7.01 11.61 9.84
N ASP A 166 7.98 11.94 9.01
CA ASP A 166 7.76 12.84 7.87
C ASP A 166 7.41 11.96 6.67
N CYS A 167 6.11 11.77 6.46
CA CYS A 167 5.60 10.80 5.50
C CYS A 167 5.49 11.39 4.10
N VAL A 168 5.56 10.50 3.11
CA VAL A 168 5.21 10.84 1.74
C VAL A 168 3.75 10.48 1.49
N PHE A 169 3.00 11.44 0.96
CA PHE A 169 1.67 11.23 0.39
C PHE A 169 1.73 11.29 -1.12
N PHE A 170 1.15 10.31 -1.80
CA PHE A 170 0.95 10.39 -3.24
C PHE A 170 -0.35 9.75 -3.72
N VAL A 171 -0.76 10.18 -4.92
CA VAL A 171 -1.82 9.58 -5.71
C VAL A 171 -1.23 9.25 -7.08
N ALA A 172 -1.27 7.98 -7.46
CA ALA A 172 -0.73 7.47 -8.71
C ALA A 172 -1.84 6.73 -9.48
N ARG A 173 -1.98 7.00 -10.78
CA ARG A 173 -3.02 6.40 -11.62
C ARG A 173 -2.45 5.37 -12.57
N LYS A 174 -3.08 4.20 -12.67
CA LYS A 174 -2.86 3.25 -13.77
C LYS A 174 -3.52 3.80 -15.03
N PRO A 175 -2.82 3.97 -16.15
CA PRO A 175 -3.41 4.54 -17.37
C PRO A 175 -4.67 3.78 -17.83
N ALA A 176 -5.70 4.51 -18.29
CA ALA A 176 -6.93 3.90 -18.81
C ALA A 176 -6.73 3.19 -20.15
N HIS A 177 -5.79 3.70 -20.95
CA HIS A 177 -5.33 3.07 -22.17
C HIS A 177 -3.88 2.65 -21.96
N LEU A 178 -3.65 1.34 -21.83
CA LEU A 178 -2.32 0.80 -22.03
C LEU A 178 -2.01 1.05 -23.50
N PHE A 179 -1.13 2.01 -23.82
CA PHE A 179 -0.56 2.05 -25.15
C PHE A 179 0.17 0.72 -25.32
N SER A 180 -0.40 -0.17 -26.14
CA SER A 180 0.38 -1.26 -26.69
C SER A 180 1.54 -0.58 -27.39
N ASN A 181 2.75 -0.67 -26.83
CA ASN A 181 3.94 -0.30 -27.58
C ASN A 181 3.88 -1.13 -28.86
N GLY A 182 3.61 -0.46 -29.97
CA GLY A 182 3.58 -1.06 -31.28
C GLY A 182 4.96 -1.60 -31.59
N PHE A 183 5.16 -2.89 -31.34
CA PHE A 183 5.77 -3.70 -32.39
C PHE A 183 4.69 -3.81 -33.46
N GLN A 184 4.78 -2.95 -34.47
CA GLN A 184 3.97 -3.09 -35.66
C GLN A 184 4.22 -4.48 -36.24
N GLU A 185 3.18 -5.33 -36.25
CA GLU A 185 3.11 -6.52 -37.11
C GLU A 185 3.27 -6.16 -38.60
N ALA A 186 3.26 -4.88 -38.96
CA ALA A 186 3.50 -4.41 -40.33
C ALA A 186 4.94 -4.61 -40.83
N ASP A 187 5.94 -4.69 -39.94
CA ASP A 187 7.35 -4.88 -40.36
C ASP A 187 7.71 -6.36 -40.59
N VAL A 188 6.93 -7.31 -40.04
CA VAL A 188 7.15 -8.74 -40.27
C VAL A 188 6.66 -9.15 -41.67
N CYS A 189 5.52 -8.61 -42.11
CA CYS A 189 5.01 -8.90 -43.46
C CYS A 189 5.90 -8.32 -44.57
N GLN A 190 6.55 -7.17 -44.35
CA GLN A 190 7.47 -6.57 -45.35
C GLN A 190 8.82 -7.30 -45.43
N PHE A 191 9.28 -7.92 -44.34
CA PHE A 191 10.48 -8.77 -44.35
C PHE A 191 10.25 -10.14 -45.01
N GLU A 192 9.03 -10.70 -44.92
CA GLU A 192 8.70 -11.96 -45.60
C GLU A 192 8.45 -11.79 -47.11
N GLU A 193 7.83 -10.69 -47.56
CA GLU A 193 7.64 -10.41 -48.99
C GLU A 193 8.97 -10.09 -49.72
N SER A 194 9.93 -9.45 -49.04
CA SER A 194 11.25 -9.16 -49.61
C SER A 194 12.12 -10.41 -49.78
N GLN A 195 12.03 -11.38 -48.86
CA GLN A 195 12.76 -12.65 -48.98
C GLN A 195 12.11 -13.64 -49.97
N GLN A 196 10.81 -13.53 -50.26
CA GLN A 196 10.17 -14.31 -51.32
C GLN A 196 10.47 -13.77 -52.72
N ASN A 197 10.63 -12.46 -52.88
CA ASN A 197 11.00 -11.87 -54.17
C ASN A 197 12.48 -12.11 -54.53
N GLU A 198 13.41 -12.12 -53.58
CA GLU A 198 14.83 -12.44 -53.86
C GLU A 198 15.06 -13.93 -54.21
N LYS A 199 14.19 -14.84 -53.80
CA LYS A 199 14.30 -16.28 -54.16
C LYS A 199 13.75 -16.63 -55.55
N ASN A 200 12.95 -15.75 -56.16
CA ASN A 200 12.35 -16.00 -57.47
C ASN A 200 13.18 -15.48 -58.65
N ASP A 201 14.12 -14.56 -58.41
CA ASP A 201 15.02 -14.01 -59.45
C ASP A 201 16.29 -14.87 -59.70
N ASP A 202 16.56 -15.88 -58.87
CA ASP A 202 17.74 -16.75 -58.98
C ASP A 202 17.43 -18.11 -59.68
N MET A 203 16.29 -18.21 -60.36
CA MET A 203 15.83 -19.44 -61.04
C MET A 203 15.40 -19.25 -62.51
N THR A 204 15.95 -18.24 -63.20
CA THR A 204 15.84 -18.09 -64.67
C THR A 204 17.20 -17.98 -65.35
#